data_AF-A0AAU5D3R3-F1
#
_entry.id   AF-A0AAU5D3R3-F1
#
_cell.length_a   1.000
_cell.length_b   1.000
_cell.length_c   1.000
_cell.angle_alpha   90.00
_cell.angle_beta   90.00
_cell.angle_gamma   90.00
#
_symmetry.space_group_name_H-M   'P 1'
#
loop_
_entity.id
_entity.type
_entity.pdbx_description
1 polymer ?
#
loop_
_entity_poly.entity_id
_entity_poly.type
_entity_poly.pdbx_seq_one_letter_code
_entity_poly.pdbx_strand_id
1 'polypeptide(L)'
;MYEPTRTKPGHGLPGRAAHTADFPHRTRGEELDIQLAGHLAALLALTDELGLDEPAEAIARQVARLRGAPPARHAGHTRDNTVTLHRRAHDTAARALLVAASRADTSVAILAAERMDAHTAALELAAAS
;
A
#
# COMPACT_ATOMS: atom_id res chain seq x y z
N MET A 1 -42.59 1.64 -51.56
CA MET A 1 -42.85 2.21 -50.23
C MET A 1 -43.28 1.07 -49.33
N TYR A 2 -42.39 0.60 -48.46
CA TYR A 2 -42.67 -0.49 -47.51
C TYR A 2 -43.11 0.13 -46.18
N GLU A 3 -44.27 -0.25 -45.68
CA GLU A 3 -44.68 -0.18 -44.26
C GLU A 3 -44.01 -1.34 -43.48
N PRO A 4 -44.06 -1.51 -42.14
CA PRO A 4 -44.25 -0.60 -41.00
C PRO A 4 -43.29 -0.88 -39.80
N THR A 5 -43.45 -0.07 -38.73
CA THR A 5 -43.13 -0.23 -37.29
C THR A 5 -42.34 -1.46 -36.77
N ARG A 6 -41.42 -1.24 -35.80
CA ARG A 6 -41.62 -1.56 -34.36
C ARG A 6 -40.35 -1.26 -33.54
N THR A 7 -40.51 -0.46 -32.51
CA THR A 7 -39.58 -0.28 -31.40
C THR A 7 -39.06 -1.63 -30.89
N LYS A 8 -37.73 -1.75 -30.70
CA LYS A 8 -37.15 -2.85 -29.91
C LYS A 8 -37.19 -2.47 -28.44
N PRO A 9 -37.98 -3.14 -27.58
CA PRO A 9 -37.69 -3.20 -26.16
C PRO A 9 -36.53 -4.19 -25.98
N GLY A 10 -35.41 -3.71 -25.47
CA GLY A 10 -34.33 -4.58 -25.00
C GLY A 10 -34.88 -5.45 -23.86
N HIS A 11 -35.03 -6.74 -24.14
CA HIS A 11 -35.50 -7.76 -23.22
C HIS A 11 -34.49 -7.91 -22.07
N GLY A 12 -34.85 -7.42 -20.89
CA GLY A 12 -34.23 -7.87 -19.64
C GLY A 12 -34.58 -9.34 -19.44
N LEU A 13 -33.58 -10.18 -19.18
CA LEU A 13 -33.81 -11.57 -18.77
C LEU A 13 -34.38 -11.59 -17.34
N PRO A 14 -35.58 -12.15 -17.10
CA PRO A 14 -36.01 -12.55 -15.77
C PRO A 14 -35.76 -14.05 -15.63
N GLY A 15 -34.72 -14.45 -14.90
CA GLY A 15 -34.54 -15.88 -14.62
C GLY A 15 -33.12 -16.33 -14.38
N ARG A 16 -32.49 -15.84 -13.31
CA ARG A 16 -31.67 -16.71 -12.46
C ARG A 16 -31.57 -16.10 -11.06
N ALA A 17 -32.38 -16.64 -10.16
CA ALA A 17 -32.06 -16.58 -8.74
C ALA A 17 -30.71 -17.29 -8.55
N ALA A 18 -29.64 -16.51 -8.48
CA ALA A 18 -28.37 -16.89 -7.92
C ALA A 18 -27.69 -15.57 -7.60
N HIS A 19 -27.81 -15.14 -6.34
CA HIS A 19 -27.00 -14.13 -5.68
C HIS A 19 -26.22 -13.25 -6.66
N THR A 20 -26.79 -12.10 -7.07
CA THR A 20 -25.92 -10.95 -7.26
C THR A 20 -25.32 -10.74 -5.89
N ALA A 21 -24.20 -11.40 -5.63
CA ALA A 21 -23.36 -11.08 -4.52
C ALA A 21 -23.19 -9.57 -4.63
N ASP A 22 -23.72 -8.85 -3.66
CA ASP A 22 -23.31 -7.48 -3.39
C ASP A 22 -21.80 -7.58 -3.17
N PHE A 23 -21.05 -7.54 -4.26
CA PHE A 23 -19.62 -7.37 -4.22
C PHE A 23 -19.44 -6.06 -3.46
N PRO A 24 -18.71 -6.04 -2.34
CA PRO A 24 -18.55 -4.81 -1.59
C PRO A 24 -17.90 -3.80 -2.53
N HIS A 25 -18.70 -2.82 -2.98
CA HIS A 25 -18.25 -1.73 -3.83
C HIS A 25 -17.38 -0.82 -2.97
N ARG A 26 -16.13 -1.23 -2.74
CA ARG A 26 -15.14 -0.34 -2.12
C ARG A 26 -14.91 0.81 -3.07
N THR A 27 -14.87 2.00 -2.51
CA THR A 27 -14.43 3.18 -3.24
C THR A 27 -12.96 3.04 -3.58
N ARG A 28 -12.54 3.67 -4.69
CA ARG A 28 -11.12 3.74 -5.06
C ARG A 28 -10.24 4.30 -3.94
N GLY A 29 -10.77 5.24 -3.15
CA GLY A 29 -10.08 5.77 -1.97
C GLY A 29 -9.79 4.66 -0.96
N GLU A 30 -10.81 3.91 -0.53
CA GLU A 30 -10.64 2.80 0.42
C GLU A 30 -9.67 1.72 -0.10
N GLU A 31 -9.66 1.44 -1.39
CA GLU A 31 -8.68 0.53 -1.99
C GLU A 31 -7.24 1.05 -1.87
N LEU A 32 -7.02 2.36 -2.09
CA LEU A 32 -5.71 2.98 -1.90
C LEU A 32 -5.31 3.00 -0.43
N ASP A 33 -6.25 3.20 0.50
CA ASP A 33 -5.99 3.16 1.94
C ASP A 33 -5.48 1.79 2.37
N ILE A 34 -6.12 0.74 1.88
CA ILE A 34 -5.74 -0.65 2.17
C ILE A 34 -4.36 -0.96 1.58
N GLN A 35 -4.14 -0.56 0.33
CA GLN A 35 -2.83 -0.73 -0.31
C GLN A 35 -1.76 0.03 0.45
N LEU A 36 -2.01 1.27 0.84
CA LEU A 36 -1.05 2.11 1.55
C LEU A 36 -0.72 1.53 2.92
N ALA A 37 -1.74 1.10 3.67
CA ALA A 37 -1.55 0.43 4.95
C ALA A 37 -0.75 -0.87 4.82
N GLY A 38 -0.96 -1.63 3.73
CA GLY A 38 -0.20 -2.83 3.42
C GLY A 38 1.28 -2.54 3.14
N HIS A 39 1.58 -1.55 2.30
CA HIS A 39 2.96 -1.16 1.99
C HIS A 39 3.68 -0.60 3.23
N LEU A 40 3.00 0.22 4.04
CA LEU A 40 3.58 0.73 5.28
C LEU A 40 3.82 -0.36 6.32
N ALA A 41 2.95 -1.37 6.41
CA ALA A 41 3.18 -2.51 7.30
C ALA A 41 4.39 -3.34 6.85
N ALA A 42 4.57 -3.55 5.55
CA ALA A 42 5.75 -4.22 5.00
C ALA A 42 7.03 -3.41 5.25
N LEU A 43 6.97 -2.08 5.06
CA LEU A 43 8.10 -1.19 5.34
C LEU A 43 8.45 -1.20 6.84
N LEU A 44 7.44 -1.20 7.72
CA LEU A 44 7.63 -1.27 9.17
C LEU A 44 8.37 -2.54 9.56
N ALA A 45 7.97 -3.70 9.02
CA ALA A 45 8.65 -4.96 9.30
C ALA A 45 10.13 -4.87 8.93
N LEU A 46 10.46 -4.45 7.69
CA LEU A 46 11.86 -4.30 7.25
C LEU A 46 12.65 -3.31 8.12
N THR A 47 11.99 -2.25 8.60
CA THR A 47 12.60 -1.23 9.46
C THR A 47 12.86 -1.77 10.88
N ASP A 48 11.94 -2.60 11.40
CA ASP A 48 12.12 -3.33 12.66
C ASP A 48 13.28 -4.33 12.56
N GLU A 49 13.43 -5.05 11.44
CA GLU A 49 14.55 -5.97 11.22
C GLU A 49 15.91 -5.25 11.14
N LEU A 50 15.92 -4.03 10.62
CA LEU A 50 17.10 -3.16 10.59
C LEU A 50 17.42 -2.54 11.96
N GLY A 51 16.56 -2.71 12.98
CA GLY A 51 16.74 -2.12 14.31
C GLY A 51 16.58 -0.60 14.35
N LEU A 52 15.82 -0.03 13.39
CA LEU A 52 15.64 1.41 13.27
C LEU A 52 14.37 1.88 14.02
N ASP A 53 14.47 1.97 15.34
CA ASP A 53 13.31 2.17 16.22
C ASP A 53 12.53 3.47 15.97
N GLU A 54 13.21 4.61 15.84
CA GLU A 54 12.55 5.90 15.62
C GLU A 54 11.82 5.95 14.26
N PRO A 55 12.46 5.57 13.13
CA PRO A 55 11.77 5.37 11.86
C PRO A 55 10.58 4.41 11.93
N ALA A 56 10.74 3.29 12.63
CA ALA A 56 9.68 2.30 12.79
C ALA A 56 8.48 2.87 13.57
N GLU A 57 8.71 3.65 14.62
CA GLU A 57 7.63 4.29 15.36
C GLU A 57 6.87 5.30 14.49
N ALA A 58 7.59 6.11 13.70
CA ALA A 58 6.97 7.05 12.77
C ALA A 58 6.06 6.34 11.75
N ILE A 59 6.52 5.21 11.19
CA ILE A 59 5.73 4.39 10.26
C ILE A 59 4.53 3.76 10.98
N ALA A 60 4.72 3.20 12.17
CA ALA A 60 3.65 2.57 12.95
C ALA A 60 2.51 3.56 13.26
N ARG A 61 2.82 4.83 13.55
CA ARG A 61 1.80 5.89 13.70
C ARG A 61 0.99 6.12 12.43
N GLN A 62 1.61 6.08 11.24
CA GLN A 62 0.88 6.20 9.98
C GLN A 62 -0.01 4.98 9.73
N VAL A 63 0.48 3.76 9.99
CA VAL A 63 -0.32 2.53 9.88
C VAL A 63 -1.51 2.59 10.83
N ALA A 64 -1.31 3.04 12.07
CA ALA A 64 -2.38 3.19 13.05
C ALA A 64 -3.44 4.21 12.60
N ARG A 65 -3.04 5.33 11.99
CA ARG A 65 -3.98 6.29 11.41
C ARG A 65 -4.84 5.66 10.32
N LEU A 66 -4.23 4.86 9.43
CA LEU A 66 -4.92 4.26 8.28
C LEU A 66 -5.82 3.09 8.68
N ARG A 67 -5.43 2.29 9.68
CA ARG A 67 -6.15 1.07 10.09
C ARG A 67 -7.03 1.26 11.33
N GLY A 68 -6.88 2.39 12.04
CA GLY A 68 -7.56 2.67 13.31
C GLY A 68 -6.98 1.95 14.53
N ALA A 69 -5.92 1.15 14.37
CA ALA A 69 -5.26 0.44 15.46
C ALA A 69 -3.75 0.29 15.20
N PRO A 70 -2.90 0.30 16.26
CA PRO A 70 -1.47 0.08 16.11
C PRO A 70 -1.15 -1.27 15.44
N PRO A 71 -0.17 -1.32 14.52
CA PRO A 71 0.28 -2.59 13.98
C PRO A 71 1.00 -3.42 15.05
N ALA A 72 0.90 -4.75 14.95
CA ALA A 72 1.76 -5.63 15.71
C ALA A 72 3.21 -5.44 15.24
N ARG A 73 4.13 -5.21 16.19
CA ARG A 73 5.56 -5.07 15.93
C ARG A 73 6.28 -6.36 16.30
N HIS A 74 7.11 -6.84 15.40
CA HIS A 74 7.96 -7.99 15.62
C HIS A 74 9.32 -7.72 14.95
N ALA A 75 10.36 -7.55 15.76
CA ALA A 75 11.74 -7.53 15.27
C ALA A 75 12.18 -8.97 14.98
N GLY A 76 11.66 -9.54 13.89
CA GLY A 76 12.13 -10.83 13.39
C GLY A 76 13.58 -10.69 12.93
N HIS A 77 14.50 -11.46 13.50
CA HIS A 77 15.86 -11.52 12.97
C HIS A 77 15.87 -12.45 11.76
N THR A 78 15.54 -11.93 10.58
CA THR A 78 15.82 -12.64 9.33
C THR A 78 17.34 -12.73 9.18
N ARG A 79 17.87 -13.88 8.73
CA ARG A 79 19.30 -14.04 8.40
C ARG A 79 19.72 -13.27 7.12
N ASP A 80 18.91 -12.32 6.68
CA ASP A 80 19.21 -11.51 5.51
C ASP A 80 20.32 -10.51 5.85
N ASN A 81 21.15 -10.19 4.87
CA ASN A 81 22.21 -9.21 5.04
C ASN A 81 21.59 -7.80 5.14
N THR A 82 22.12 -6.94 6.01
CA THR A 82 21.72 -5.52 6.15
C THR A 82 21.59 -4.79 4.82
N VAL A 83 22.48 -5.04 3.85
CA VAL A 83 22.39 -4.44 2.50
C VAL A 83 21.13 -4.88 1.73
N THR A 84 20.74 -6.17 1.83
CA THR A 84 19.53 -6.66 1.16
C THR A 84 18.27 -6.11 1.81
N LEU A 85 18.28 -5.96 3.13
CA LEU A 85 17.20 -5.31 3.89
C LEU A 85 17.03 -3.85 3.47
N HIS A 86 18.10 -3.06 3.40
CA HIS A 86 18.02 -1.66 2.94
C HIS A 86 17.49 -1.53 1.51
N ARG A 87 17.89 -2.39 0.57
CA ARG A 87 17.34 -2.37 -0.79
C ARG A 87 15.85 -2.66 -0.83
N ARG A 88 15.40 -3.70 -0.12
CA ARG A 88 13.97 -4.05 -0.04
C ARG A 88 13.17 -2.93 0.64
N ALA A 89 13.72 -2.32 1.68
CA ALA A 89 13.07 -1.23 2.39
C ALA A 89 12.93 0.00 1.48
N HIS A 90 13.98 0.36 0.73
CA HIS A 90 13.94 1.40 -0.29
C HIS A 90 12.85 1.14 -1.35
N ASP A 91 12.82 -0.05 -1.95
CA ASP A 91 11.83 -0.40 -2.97
C ASP A 91 10.40 -0.41 -2.41
N THR A 92 10.22 -0.83 -1.17
CA THR A 92 8.92 -0.82 -0.49
C THR A 92 8.47 0.61 -0.19
N ALA A 93 9.38 1.49 0.24
CA ALA A 93 9.12 2.91 0.44
C ALA A 93 8.73 3.61 -0.86
N ALA A 94 9.39 3.29 -1.98
CA ALA A 94 9.03 3.81 -3.30
C ALA A 94 7.60 3.44 -3.72
N ARG A 95 7.16 2.19 -3.45
CA ARG A 95 5.78 1.77 -3.71
C ARG A 95 4.78 2.49 -2.80
N ALA A 96 5.11 2.66 -1.52
CA ALA A 96 4.28 3.42 -0.58
C ALA A 96 4.12 4.88 -1.02
N LEU A 97 5.21 5.51 -1.50
CA LEU A 97 5.20 6.87 -2.02
C LEU A 97 4.23 7.03 -3.21
N LEU A 98 4.26 6.11 -4.17
CA LEU A 98 3.36 6.15 -5.33
C LEU A 98 1.89 6.08 -4.94
N VAL A 99 1.55 5.18 -4.00
CA VAL A 99 0.17 5.04 -3.51
C VAL A 99 -0.26 6.27 -2.70
N ALA A 100 0.63 6.79 -1.83
CA ALA A 100 0.39 8.01 -1.06
C ALA A 100 0.14 9.22 -1.97
N ALA A 101 0.96 9.39 -3.02
CA ALA A 101 0.80 10.44 -4.03
C ALA A 101 -0.53 10.29 -4.78
N SER A 102 -0.91 9.07 -5.18
CA SER A 102 -2.21 8.84 -5.84
C SER A 102 -3.40 9.15 -4.93
N ARG A 103 -3.26 9.02 -3.61
CA ARG A 103 -4.27 9.39 -2.62
C ARG A 103 -4.24 10.89 -2.27
N ALA A 104 -3.17 11.59 -2.61
CA ALA A 104 -2.81 12.90 -2.08
C ALA A 104 -2.58 12.91 -0.54
N ASP A 105 -2.10 11.80 0.04
CA ASP A 105 -1.62 11.77 1.43
C ASP A 105 -0.17 12.29 1.46
N THR A 106 -0.03 13.61 1.67
CA THR A 106 1.27 14.28 1.69
C THR A 106 2.13 13.89 2.89
N SER A 107 1.51 13.57 4.03
CA SER A 107 2.24 13.15 5.23
C SER A 107 2.96 11.82 5.01
N VAL A 108 2.28 10.85 4.40
CA VAL A 108 2.91 9.56 4.08
C VAL A 108 3.89 9.70 2.93
N ALA A 109 3.61 10.55 1.94
CA ALA A 109 4.52 10.80 0.85
C ALA A 109 5.87 11.37 1.33
N ILE A 110 5.84 12.36 2.23
CA ILE A 110 7.06 12.94 2.82
C ILE A 110 7.82 11.87 3.62
N LEU A 111 7.13 11.13 4.50
CA LEU A 111 7.77 10.07 5.28
C LEU A 111 8.43 9.02 4.37
N ALA A 112 7.75 8.59 3.31
CA ALA A 112 8.28 7.59 2.39
C ALA A 112 9.52 8.10 1.65
N ALA A 113 9.53 9.36 1.20
CA ALA A 113 10.69 9.98 0.58
C ALA A 113 11.88 10.06 1.55
N GLU A 114 11.66 10.53 2.78
CA GLU A 114 12.72 10.58 3.81
C GLU A 114 13.28 9.19 4.15
N ARG A 115 12.45 8.13 4.09
CA ARG A 115 12.94 6.75 4.27
C ARG A 115 13.74 6.26 3.06
N MET A 116 13.32 6.59 1.85
CA MET A 116 14.10 6.28 0.64
C MET A 116 15.50 6.91 0.72
N ASP A 117 15.60 8.20 1.06
CA ASP A 117 16.88 8.90 1.18
C ASP A 117 17.78 8.26 2.24
N ALA A 118 17.22 7.90 3.40
CA ALA A 118 17.95 7.23 4.47
C ALA A 118 18.48 5.85 4.06
N HIS A 119 17.68 5.06 3.33
CA HIS A 119 18.12 3.76 2.83
C HIS A 119 19.16 3.89 1.71
N THR A 120 19.04 4.89 0.85
CA THR A 120 20.07 5.20 -0.16
C THR A 120 21.39 5.55 0.51
N ALA A 121 21.39 6.45 1.49
CA ALA A 121 22.60 6.81 2.24
C ALA A 121 23.25 5.59 2.93
N ALA A 122 22.44 4.69 3.51
CA ALA A 122 22.96 3.46 4.12
C ALA A 122 23.59 2.51 3.09
N LEU A 123 23.02 2.41 1.88
CA LEU A 123 23.58 1.61 0.79
C LEU A 123 24.89 2.19 0.25
N GLU A 124 24.99 3.52 0.17
CA GLU A 124 26.22 4.21 -0.23
C GLU A 124 27.34 4.00 0.80
N LEU A 125 27.02 4.12 2.09
CA LEU A 125 27.96 3.85 3.19
C LEU A 125 28.47 2.41 3.15
N ALA A 126 27.58 1.43 2.92
CA ALA A 126 27.95 0.02 2.82
C ALA A 126 28.76 -0.31 1.57
N ALA A 127 28.65 0.48 0.50
CA ALA A 127 29.46 0.33 -0.71
C ALA A 127 30.87 0.94 -0.56
N ALA A 128 31.04 1.87 0.38
CA ALA A 128 32.31 2.55 0.66
C ALA A 128 33.19 1.83 1.70
N SER A 129 32.63 0.84 2.43
CA SER A 129 33.31 0.01 3.43
C SER A 129 33.90 -1.27 2.86
#